data_AF-A0A8R2DMG7-F1
#
_entry.id   AF-A0A8R2DMG7-F1
#
_cell.length_a   1.000
_cell.length_b   1.000
_cell.length_c   1.000
_cell.angle_alpha   90.00
_cell.angle_beta   90.00
_cell.angle_gamma   90.00
#
_symmetry.space_group_name_H-M   'P 1'
#
loop_
_entity.id
_entity.type
_entity.pdbx_description
1 polymer ?
#
loop_
_entity_poly.entity_id
_entity_poly.type
_entity_poly.pdbx_seq_one_letter_code
_entity_poly.pdbx_strand_id
1 'polypeptide(L)'
;MIKEYKFLLDNPTKSLLNYRDCLNLLRYRTMKLKELPSADYDKLYQDGHTDVYKMKLYLICLILHNKLKSIMNISMEPPLPETSIEKVKDFILLNHATKTINNLYEILNENGHTEFQIECFNGCKMFIEDYCERNERKVQSVLHLDLIRFVTESEILICQCCDEQLNRFSCKEGHLNMFCSLTFTQINSDEYLVCKACNATARSELYNIDPMCVFCDLYLQKIYRNT
;
A
#
# COMPACT_ATOMS: atom_id res chain seq x y z
N MET A 1 -21.24 -8.95 17.85
CA MET A 1 -20.53 -8.66 16.59
C MET A 1 -21.43 -7.86 15.65
N ILE A 2 -20.96 -6.73 15.14
CA ILE A 2 -21.70 -5.89 14.18
C ILE A 2 -21.88 -6.68 12.88
N LYS A 3 -23.12 -6.81 12.37
CA LYS A 3 -23.45 -7.67 11.19
C LYS A 3 -22.60 -7.32 9.96
N GLU A 4 -22.37 -6.03 9.74
CA GLU A 4 -21.61 -5.48 8.62
C GLU A 4 -20.13 -5.89 8.68
N TYR A 5 -19.56 -5.96 9.89
CA TYR A 5 -18.18 -6.40 10.08
C TYR A 5 -18.02 -7.90 9.80
N LYS A 6 -19.03 -8.71 10.15
CA LYS A 6 -19.05 -10.14 9.80
C LYS A 6 -19.05 -10.34 8.29
N PHE A 7 -19.88 -9.60 7.55
CA PHE A 7 -19.89 -9.66 6.08
C PHE A 7 -18.55 -9.28 5.46
N LEU A 8 -17.81 -8.34 6.07
CA LEU A 8 -16.47 -7.98 5.62
C LEU A 8 -15.48 -9.11 5.87
N LEU A 9 -15.52 -9.77 7.02
CA LEU A 9 -14.63 -10.91 7.32
C LEU A 9 -14.91 -12.12 6.42
N ASP A 10 -16.18 -12.38 6.11
CA ASP A 10 -16.63 -13.52 5.31
C ASP A 10 -16.72 -13.19 3.79
N ASN A 11 -16.13 -12.09 3.33
CA ASN A 11 -16.19 -11.63 1.94
C ASN A 11 -15.47 -12.63 0.99
N PRO A 12 -16.20 -13.31 0.09
CA PRO A 12 -15.62 -14.32 -0.79
C PRO A 12 -14.73 -13.71 -1.89
N THR A 13 -14.96 -12.45 -2.27
CA THR A 13 -14.22 -11.79 -3.33
C THR A 13 -12.88 -11.24 -2.88
N LYS A 14 -12.65 -11.15 -1.55
CA LYS A 14 -11.47 -10.51 -0.95
C LYS A 14 -11.15 -9.11 -1.52
N SER A 15 -12.19 -8.40 -1.95
CA SER A 15 -12.11 -7.04 -2.48
C SER A 15 -13.01 -6.11 -1.66
N LEU A 16 -12.44 -5.00 -1.20
CA LEU A 16 -13.18 -3.97 -0.46
C LEU A 16 -14.19 -3.23 -1.34
N LEU A 17 -13.97 -3.21 -2.66
CA LEU A 17 -14.83 -2.51 -3.63
C LEU A 17 -16.26 -3.03 -3.59
N ASN A 18 -16.42 -4.36 -3.55
CA ASN A 18 -17.71 -5.04 -3.59
C ASN A 18 -18.52 -4.89 -2.28
N TYR A 19 -17.88 -4.45 -1.19
CA TYR A 19 -18.48 -4.34 0.14
C TYR A 19 -18.44 -2.89 0.66
N ARG A 20 -18.41 -1.92 -0.26
CA ARG A 20 -18.32 -0.49 0.06
C ARG A 20 -19.46 -0.01 0.97
N ASP A 21 -20.67 -0.50 0.77
CA ASP A 21 -21.81 -0.14 1.61
C ASP A 21 -21.64 -0.64 3.05
N CYS A 22 -21.15 -1.88 3.22
CA CYS A 22 -20.80 -2.41 4.53
C CYS A 22 -19.71 -1.57 5.22
N LEU A 23 -18.70 -1.12 4.46
CA LEU A 23 -17.66 -0.22 4.98
C LEU A 23 -18.21 1.14 5.39
N ASN A 24 -19.10 1.73 4.60
CA ASN A 24 -19.72 3.01 4.92
C ASN A 24 -20.61 2.91 6.17
N LEU A 25 -21.40 1.86 6.28
CA LEU A 25 -22.22 1.58 7.47
C LEU A 25 -21.37 1.33 8.71
N LEU A 26 -20.26 0.58 8.58
CA LEU A 26 -19.30 0.37 9.65
C LEU A 26 -18.74 1.70 10.15
N ARG A 27 -18.22 2.53 9.23
CA ARG A 27 -17.69 3.86 9.56
C ARG A 27 -18.73 4.73 10.26
N TYR A 28 -19.94 4.80 9.73
CA TYR A 28 -21.04 5.57 10.31
C TYR A 28 -21.37 5.11 11.73
N ARG A 29 -21.55 3.79 11.93
CA ARG A 29 -21.87 3.23 13.26
C ARG A 29 -20.75 3.44 14.25
N THR A 30 -19.51 3.18 13.86
CA THR A 30 -18.34 3.39 14.73
C THR A 30 -18.22 4.84 15.16
N MET A 31 -18.41 5.80 14.26
CA MET A 31 -18.39 7.23 14.63
C MET A 31 -19.60 7.64 15.50
N LYS A 32 -20.79 7.12 15.19
CA LYS A 32 -22.03 7.45 15.92
C LYS A 32 -22.04 6.88 17.34
N LEU A 33 -21.65 5.62 17.48
CA LEU A 33 -21.60 4.91 18.76
C LEU A 33 -20.32 5.23 19.55
N LYS A 34 -19.32 5.82 18.88
CA LYS A 34 -17.98 6.08 19.41
C LYS A 34 -17.26 4.81 19.88
N GLU A 35 -17.54 3.69 19.20
CA GLU A 35 -17.04 2.37 19.55
C GLU A 35 -16.58 1.61 18.31
N LEU A 36 -15.43 0.96 18.43
CA LEU A 36 -14.94 0.04 17.40
C LEU A 36 -15.84 -1.21 17.31
N PRO A 37 -15.90 -1.87 16.14
CA PRO A 37 -16.61 -3.14 16.04
C PRO A 37 -16.02 -4.16 17.02
N SER A 38 -16.86 -4.89 17.74
CA SER A 38 -16.40 -6.01 18.57
C SER A 38 -15.81 -7.09 17.66
N ALA A 39 -14.50 -7.33 17.80
CA ALA A 39 -13.68 -8.22 17.00
C ALA A 39 -12.45 -8.69 17.79
N ASP A 40 -11.87 -9.82 17.38
CA ASP A 40 -10.56 -10.27 17.82
C ASP A 40 -9.49 -9.63 16.91
N TYR A 41 -8.93 -8.51 17.36
CA TYR A 41 -7.97 -7.72 16.57
C TYR A 41 -6.59 -8.35 16.51
N ASP A 42 -6.20 -9.11 17.53
CA ASP A 42 -4.97 -9.89 17.53
C ASP A 42 -5.03 -10.95 16.43
N LYS A 43 -6.12 -11.74 16.41
CA LYS A 43 -6.32 -12.73 15.36
C LYS A 43 -6.42 -12.10 13.98
N LEU A 44 -7.12 -10.97 13.83
CA LEU A 44 -7.22 -10.28 12.54
C LEU A 44 -5.85 -9.84 12.02
N TYR A 45 -5.01 -9.28 12.89
CA TYR A 45 -3.67 -8.84 12.55
C TYR A 45 -2.78 -10.03 12.16
N GLN A 46 -2.81 -11.11 12.95
CA GLN A 46 -2.05 -12.34 12.66
C GLN A 46 -2.49 -12.98 11.34
N ASP A 47 -3.80 -13.15 11.14
CA ASP A 47 -4.33 -13.67 9.89
C ASP A 47 -3.96 -12.76 8.70
N GLY A 48 -3.88 -11.45 8.93
CA GLY A 48 -3.47 -10.44 7.96
C GLY A 48 -2.06 -10.65 7.40
N HIS A 49 -1.18 -11.32 8.14
CA HIS A 49 0.16 -11.67 7.63
C HIS A 49 0.12 -12.74 6.53
N THR A 50 -0.97 -13.49 6.42
CA THR A 50 -1.19 -14.51 5.37
C THR A 50 -2.23 -14.08 4.34
N ASP A 51 -3.15 -13.18 4.71
CA ASP A 51 -4.20 -12.68 3.84
C ASP A 51 -4.22 -11.14 3.83
N VAL A 52 -3.69 -10.56 2.76
CA VAL A 52 -3.60 -9.09 2.61
C VAL A 52 -4.97 -8.41 2.71
N TYR A 53 -6.07 -9.08 2.34
CA TYR A 53 -7.41 -8.51 2.49
C TYR A 53 -7.76 -8.29 3.97
N LYS A 54 -7.41 -9.25 4.84
CA LYS A 54 -7.57 -9.09 6.29
C LYS A 54 -6.68 -7.99 6.85
N MET A 55 -5.47 -7.81 6.31
CA MET A 55 -4.62 -6.68 6.71
C MET A 55 -5.22 -5.33 6.27
N LYS A 56 -5.90 -5.25 5.12
CA LYS A 56 -6.65 -4.03 4.73
C LYS A 56 -7.83 -3.77 5.66
N LEU A 57 -8.56 -4.80 6.09
CA LEU A 57 -9.62 -4.67 7.11
C LEU A 57 -9.05 -4.19 8.44
N TYR A 58 -7.90 -4.72 8.86
CA TYR A 58 -7.17 -4.25 10.02
C TYR A 58 -6.81 -2.76 9.90
N LEU A 59 -6.27 -2.33 8.76
CA LEU A 59 -5.97 -0.93 8.47
C LEU A 59 -7.21 -0.03 8.62
N ILE A 60 -8.38 -0.47 8.15
CA ILE A 60 -9.64 0.27 8.30
C ILE A 60 -9.99 0.44 9.79
N CYS A 61 -9.90 -0.63 10.58
CA CYS A 61 -10.16 -0.60 12.01
C CYS A 61 -9.16 0.31 12.75
N LEU A 62 -7.88 0.26 12.38
CA LEU A 62 -6.84 1.11 12.93
C LEU A 62 -7.09 2.60 12.64
N ILE A 63 -7.47 2.95 11.40
CA ILE A 63 -7.83 4.33 11.05
C ILE A 63 -9.05 4.79 11.84
N LEU A 64 -10.06 3.94 12.00
CA LEU A 64 -11.24 4.25 12.80
C LEU A 64 -10.89 4.46 14.28
N HIS A 65 -10.00 3.63 14.83
CA HIS A 65 -9.52 3.78 16.19
C HIS A 65 -8.84 5.13 16.38
N ASN A 66 -7.88 5.47 15.52
CA ASN A 66 -7.13 6.72 15.63
C ASN A 66 -8.05 7.94 15.54
N LYS A 67 -9.07 7.89 14.67
CA LYS A 67 -10.12 8.92 14.60
C LYS A 67 -10.95 9.01 15.88
N LEU A 68 -11.40 7.88 16.42
CA LEU A 68 -12.15 7.87 17.69
C LEU A 68 -11.32 8.44 18.84
N LYS A 69 -10.05 8.03 18.94
CA LYS A 69 -9.11 8.52 19.97
C LYS A 69 -8.98 10.05 19.91
N SER A 70 -8.83 10.59 18.70
CA SER A 70 -8.77 12.03 18.46
C SER A 70 -10.07 12.76 18.80
N ILE A 71 -11.23 12.19 18.48
CA ILE A 71 -12.55 12.81 18.75
C ILE A 71 -12.90 12.78 20.23
N MET A 72 -12.56 11.68 20.91
CA MET A 72 -12.96 11.46 22.30
C MET A 72 -11.97 12.04 23.30
N ASN A 73 -10.74 12.42 22.88
CA ASN A 73 -9.64 12.83 23.76
C ASN A 73 -9.33 11.81 24.86
N ILE A 74 -9.51 10.52 24.56
CA ILE A 74 -9.34 9.45 25.53
C ILE A 74 -7.94 8.85 25.41
N SER A 75 -7.23 8.75 26.54
CA SER A 75 -6.01 7.95 26.69
C SER A 75 -6.38 6.51 27.11
N MET A 76 -6.95 5.73 26.20
CA MET A 76 -7.13 4.29 26.43
C MET A 76 -5.94 3.52 25.86
N GLU A 77 -5.56 2.44 26.54
CA GLU A 77 -4.70 1.43 25.96
C GLU A 77 -5.34 0.91 24.66
N PRO A 78 -4.56 0.80 23.57
CA PRO A 78 -5.11 0.44 22.28
C PRO A 78 -5.58 -1.03 22.32
N PRO A 79 -6.81 -1.35 21.88
CA PRO A 79 -7.26 -2.73 21.69
C PRO A 79 -6.62 -3.38 20.45
N LEU A 80 -5.57 -2.78 19.88
CA LEU A 80 -4.96 -3.14 18.60
C LEU A 80 -3.48 -3.51 18.80
N PRO A 81 -3.02 -4.66 18.28
CA PRO A 81 -1.63 -5.12 18.45
C PRO A 81 -0.57 -4.24 17.76
N GLU A 82 -0.91 -3.57 16.66
CA GLU A 82 -0.06 -2.62 15.95
C GLU A 82 -0.83 -1.31 15.76
N THR A 83 -0.25 -0.20 16.17
CA THR A 83 -0.92 1.12 16.17
C THR A 83 -0.37 2.09 15.13
N SER A 84 0.73 1.74 14.46
CA SER A 84 1.30 2.50 13.37
C SER A 84 0.59 2.19 12.05
N ILE A 85 -0.13 3.19 11.54
CA ILE A 85 -0.74 3.15 10.20
C ILE A 85 0.33 2.88 9.13
N GLU A 86 1.50 3.50 9.27
CA GLU A 86 2.56 3.38 8.27
C GLU A 86 3.17 1.97 8.25
N LYS A 87 3.34 1.31 9.39
CA LYS A 87 3.80 -0.09 9.41
C LYS A 87 2.81 -1.04 8.71
N VAL A 88 1.51 -0.85 8.97
CA VAL A 88 0.47 -1.67 8.32
C VAL A 88 0.42 -1.40 6.81
N LYS A 89 0.54 -0.14 6.39
CA LYS A 89 0.63 0.21 4.96
C LYS A 89 1.88 -0.37 4.31
N ASP A 90 3.04 -0.25 4.94
CA ASP A 90 4.31 -0.80 4.44
C ASP A 90 4.20 -2.32 4.26
N PHE A 91 3.53 -3.03 5.17
CA PHE A 91 3.26 -4.46 5.00
C PHE A 91 2.35 -4.77 3.81
N ILE A 92 1.28 -3.99 3.61
CA ILE A 92 0.40 -4.13 2.44
C ILE A 92 1.18 -3.86 1.14
N LEU A 93 2.01 -2.83 1.12
CA LEU A 93 2.89 -2.49 0.00
C LEU A 93 3.92 -3.59 -0.25
N LEU A 94 4.50 -4.20 0.78
CA LEU A 94 5.44 -5.31 0.64
C LEU A 94 4.78 -6.51 -0.08
N ASN A 95 3.56 -6.85 0.33
CA ASN A 95 2.80 -7.93 -0.33
C ASN A 95 2.51 -7.58 -1.79
N HIS A 96 2.13 -6.33 -2.06
CA HIS A 96 1.89 -5.83 -3.41
C HIS A 96 3.16 -5.85 -4.27
N ALA A 97 4.29 -5.36 -3.75
CA ALA A 97 5.59 -5.38 -4.41
C ALA A 97 6.05 -6.80 -4.72
N THR A 98 5.92 -7.72 -3.75
CA THR A 98 6.31 -9.13 -3.89
C THR A 98 5.47 -9.82 -4.98
N LYS A 99 4.16 -9.58 -5.00
CA LYS A 99 3.31 -10.10 -6.07
C LYS A 99 3.68 -9.51 -7.44
N THR A 100 3.90 -8.20 -7.48
CA THR A 100 4.19 -7.48 -8.72
C THR A 100 5.54 -7.90 -9.31
N ILE A 101 6.59 -8.01 -8.50
CA ILE A 101 7.93 -8.40 -8.96
C ILE A 101 7.95 -9.85 -9.47
N ASN A 102 7.22 -10.77 -8.82
CA ASN A 102 7.08 -12.15 -9.30
C ASN A 102 6.41 -12.19 -10.68
N ASN A 103 5.29 -11.47 -10.84
CA ASN A 103 4.60 -11.39 -12.14
C ASN A 103 5.49 -10.77 -13.23
N LEU A 104 6.23 -9.71 -12.89
CA LEU A 104 7.15 -9.06 -13.82
C LEU A 104 8.31 -9.97 -14.19
N TYR A 105 8.84 -10.75 -13.25
CA TYR A 105 9.92 -11.69 -13.53
C TYR A 105 9.50 -12.77 -14.53
N GLU A 106 8.27 -13.29 -14.42
CA GLU A 106 7.71 -14.22 -15.41
C GLU A 106 7.70 -13.59 -16.81
N ILE A 107 7.22 -12.34 -16.92
CA ILE A 107 7.17 -11.59 -18.19
C ILE A 107 8.58 -11.25 -18.73
N LEU A 108 9.51 -10.87 -17.86
CA LEU A 108 10.87 -10.47 -18.26
C LEU A 108 11.72 -11.65 -18.75
N ASN A 109 11.37 -12.88 -18.33
CA ASN A 109 11.97 -14.10 -18.89
C ASN A 109 11.42 -14.43 -20.30
N GLU A 110 10.36 -13.75 -20.75
CA GLU A 110 9.84 -13.85 -22.12
C GLU A 110 10.45 -12.75 -23.03
N ASN A 111 10.49 -13.01 -24.34
CA ASN A 111 10.92 -12.00 -25.31
C ASN A 111 9.84 -10.90 -25.46
N GLY A 112 10.23 -9.63 -25.45
CA GLY A 112 9.32 -8.51 -25.76
C GLY A 112 8.85 -7.66 -24.57
N HIS A 113 9.61 -7.63 -23.48
CA HIS A 113 9.35 -6.72 -22.37
C HIS A 113 9.60 -5.25 -22.72
N THR A 114 8.89 -4.36 -22.04
CA THR A 114 8.98 -2.90 -22.19
C THR A 114 9.92 -2.28 -21.16
N GLU A 115 10.48 -1.12 -21.47
CA GLU A 115 11.28 -0.32 -20.54
C GLU A 115 10.52 -0.02 -19.24
N PHE A 116 9.23 0.32 -19.35
CA PHE A 116 8.35 0.54 -18.19
C PHE A 116 8.24 -0.70 -17.28
N GLN A 117 8.23 -1.92 -17.84
CA GLN A 117 8.20 -3.15 -17.03
C GLN A 117 9.52 -3.36 -16.28
N ILE A 118 10.66 -3.03 -16.90
CA ILE A 118 11.97 -3.04 -16.23
C ILE A 118 11.99 -2.02 -15.09
N GLU A 119 11.50 -0.80 -15.34
CA GLU A 119 11.41 0.27 -14.34
C GLU A 119 10.55 -0.17 -13.14
N CYS A 120 9.38 -0.77 -13.41
CA CYS A 120 8.50 -1.31 -12.36
C CYS A 120 9.17 -2.44 -11.56
N PHE A 121 9.92 -3.32 -12.23
CA PHE A 121 10.65 -4.40 -11.56
C PHE A 121 11.69 -3.83 -10.60
N ASN A 122 12.46 -2.84 -11.06
CA ASN A 122 13.48 -2.16 -10.28
C ASN A 122 12.88 -1.39 -9.11
N GLY A 123 11.78 -0.67 -9.32
CA GLY A 123 11.04 0.00 -8.26
C GLY A 123 10.58 -0.98 -7.18
N CYS A 124 9.98 -2.11 -7.57
CA CYS A 124 9.54 -3.14 -6.62
C CYS A 124 10.73 -3.72 -5.83
N LYS A 125 11.83 -4.04 -6.52
CA LYS A 125 13.05 -4.59 -5.91
C LYS A 125 13.63 -3.61 -4.88
N MET A 126 13.79 -2.35 -5.28
CA MET A 126 14.26 -1.27 -4.42
C MET A 126 13.37 -1.08 -3.18
N PHE A 127 12.04 -1.14 -3.34
CA PHE A 127 11.10 -1.08 -2.22
C PHE A 127 11.28 -2.24 -1.24
N ILE A 128 11.40 -3.47 -1.75
CA ILE A 128 11.55 -4.65 -0.90
C ILE A 128 12.88 -4.61 -0.15
N GLU A 129 13.98 -4.22 -0.82
CA GLU A 129 15.28 -4.05 -0.20
C GLU A 129 15.27 -2.99 0.90
N ASP A 130 14.65 -1.83 0.64
CA ASP A 130 14.48 -0.76 1.63
C ASP A 130 13.64 -1.22 2.83
N TYR A 131 12.48 -1.85 2.57
CA TYR A 131 11.63 -2.39 3.62
C TYR A 131 12.40 -3.38 4.49
N CYS A 132 13.14 -4.30 3.86
CA CYS A 132 13.93 -5.31 4.55
C CYS A 132 14.99 -4.68 5.44
N GLU A 133 15.71 -3.66 4.97
CA GLU A 133 16.70 -2.97 5.80
C GLU A 133 16.04 -2.22 6.97
N ARG A 134 14.97 -1.44 6.72
CA ARG A 134 14.25 -0.68 7.77
C ARG A 134 13.65 -1.58 8.86
N ASN A 135 13.41 -2.85 8.55
CA ASN A 135 12.82 -3.83 9.46
C ASN A 135 13.80 -4.95 9.86
N GLU A 136 15.11 -4.77 9.66
CA GLU A 136 16.17 -5.72 10.03
C GLU A 136 15.93 -7.16 9.51
N ARG A 137 15.34 -7.26 8.32
CA ARG A 137 14.93 -8.52 7.70
C ARG A 137 15.81 -8.84 6.50
N LYS A 138 16.16 -10.11 6.32
CA LYS A 138 16.90 -10.57 5.14
C LYS A 138 15.99 -10.57 3.90
N VAL A 139 16.44 -9.99 2.79
CA VAL A 139 15.69 -9.97 1.51
C VAL A 139 15.34 -11.38 1.03
N GLN A 140 16.22 -12.36 1.27
CA GLN A 140 16.00 -13.78 0.94
C GLN A 140 14.82 -14.42 1.71
N SER A 141 14.32 -13.78 2.76
CA SER A 141 13.11 -14.23 3.47
C SER A 141 11.81 -13.71 2.85
N VAL A 142 11.90 -12.91 1.79
CA VAL A 142 10.77 -12.34 1.05
C VAL A 142 10.84 -12.73 -0.43
N LEU A 143 12.03 -12.70 -1.04
CA LEU A 143 12.24 -12.99 -2.45
C LEU A 143 13.11 -14.24 -2.67
N HIS A 144 12.83 -14.95 -3.77
CA HIS A 144 13.67 -16.05 -4.24
C HIS A 144 15.06 -15.53 -4.69
N LEU A 145 16.09 -16.37 -4.56
CA LEU A 145 17.47 -15.98 -4.90
C LEU A 145 17.63 -15.56 -6.36
N ASP A 146 16.86 -16.15 -7.27
CA ASP A 146 16.93 -15.83 -8.70
C ASP A 146 16.45 -14.40 -8.99
N LEU A 147 15.39 -13.95 -8.31
CA LEU A 147 14.89 -12.57 -8.40
C LEU A 147 15.91 -11.57 -7.88
N ILE A 148 16.57 -11.92 -6.76
CA ILE A 148 17.60 -11.08 -6.14
C ILE A 148 18.79 -10.91 -7.10
N ARG A 149 19.19 -12.01 -7.76
CA ARG A 149 20.30 -12.04 -8.70
C ARG A 149 19.95 -11.53 -10.09
N PHE A 150 18.67 -11.38 -10.41
CA PHE A 150 18.24 -10.82 -11.69
C PHE A 150 18.74 -9.37 -11.78
N VAL A 151 19.61 -9.13 -12.76
CA VAL A 151 20.20 -7.83 -13.04
C VAL A 151 19.48 -7.24 -14.24
N THR A 152 18.95 -6.05 -14.05
CA THR A 152 18.50 -5.17 -15.12
C THR A 152 19.30 -3.88 -15.02
N GLU A 153 19.37 -3.11 -16.10
CA GLU A 153 19.92 -1.76 -16.03
C GLU A 153 19.04 -0.92 -15.10
N SER A 154 19.61 -0.47 -13.99
CA SER A 154 18.92 0.42 -13.05
C SER A 154 19.11 1.86 -13.49
N GLU A 155 18.02 2.58 -13.75
CA GLU A 155 18.08 4.01 -13.93
C GLU A 155 18.54 4.70 -12.64
N ILE A 156 19.41 5.70 -12.78
CA ILE A 156 19.79 6.57 -11.67
C ILE A 156 18.62 7.52 -11.42
N LEU A 157 17.92 7.32 -10.31
CA LEU A 157 16.84 8.22 -9.90
C LEU A 157 17.39 9.53 -9.34
N ILE A 158 16.78 10.65 -9.73
CA ILE A 158 17.19 12.00 -9.35
C ILE A 158 16.12 12.64 -8.47
N CYS A 159 16.54 13.37 -7.44
CA CYS A 159 15.66 14.08 -6.54
C CYS A 159 14.90 15.20 -7.25
N GLN A 160 13.58 15.24 -7.06
CA GLN A 160 12.68 16.25 -7.67
C GLN A 160 12.86 17.65 -7.07
N CYS A 161 13.61 17.78 -5.98
CA CYS A 161 13.78 19.04 -5.26
C CYS A 161 15.17 19.66 -5.39
N CYS A 162 16.22 18.84 -5.54
CA CYS A 162 17.59 19.31 -5.41
C CYS A 162 18.59 18.66 -6.38
N ASP A 163 18.11 17.94 -7.39
CA ASP A 163 18.91 17.29 -8.45
C ASP A 163 19.98 16.28 -7.98
N GLU A 164 20.07 16.00 -6.68
CA GLU A 164 20.93 14.96 -6.12
C GLU A 164 20.39 13.56 -6.48
N GLN A 165 21.30 12.61 -6.61
CA GLN A 165 20.94 11.20 -6.78
C GLN A 165 20.16 10.71 -5.55
N LEU A 166 19.10 9.95 -5.81
CA LEU A 166 18.34 9.28 -4.75
C LEU A 166 19.14 8.07 -4.25
N ASN A 167 19.25 7.99 -2.93
CA ASN A 167 19.56 6.74 -2.25
C ASN A 167 18.23 6.08 -1.90
N ARG A 168 17.78 5.16 -2.75
CA ARG A 168 16.45 4.53 -2.69
C ARG A 168 15.32 5.54 -2.87
N PHE A 169 14.59 5.89 -1.80
CA PHE A 169 13.41 6.75 -1.83
C PHE A 169 13.68 8.18 -1.33
N SER A 170 14.90 8.49 -0.89
CA SER A 170 15.27 9.81 -0.39
C SER A 170 16.61 10.27 -0.93
N CYS A 171 16.78 11.59 -1.08
CA CYS A 171 18.09 12.18 -1.34
C CYS A 171 18.86 12.38 -0.02
N LYS A 172 20.13 12.76 -0.12
CA LYS A 172 20.98 13.09 1.05
C LYS A 172 20.33 14.13 1.98
N GLU A 173 19.65 15.11 1.40
CA GLU A 173 18.93 16.17 2.14
C GLU A 173 17.57 15.72 2.73
N GLY A 174 17.14 14.48 2.48
CA GLY A 174 15.89 13.95 3.02
C GLY A 174 14.61 14.50 2.37
N HIS A 175 14.68 15.07 1.16
CA HIS A 175 13.50 15.54 0.45
C HIS A 175 12.50 14.42 0.15
N LEU A 176 11.22 14.74 0.29
CA LEU A 176 10.12 13.85 -0.05
C LEU A 176 9.92 13.83 -1.57
N ASN A 177 10.15 12.67 -2.17
CA ASN A 177 9.90 12.42 -3.58
C ASN A 177 8.58 11.67 -3.75
N MET A 178 7.89 11.91 -4.86
CA MET A 178 6.62 11.24 -5.12
C MET A 178 6.87 9.90 -5.83
N PHE A 179 6.34 8.82 -5.27
CA PHE A 179 6.43 7.48 -5.84
C PHE A 179 5.04 6.89 -6.09
N CYS A 180 4.95 6.05 -7.11
CA CYS A 180 3.76 5.31 -7.46
C CYS A 180 3.56 4.14 -6.50
N SER A 181 2.41 4.09 -5.80
CA SER A 181 2.10 2.98 -4.88
C SER A 181 1.86 1.64 -5.58
N LEU A 182 1.73 1.63 -6.91
CA LEU A 182 1.48 0.42 -7.71
C LEU A 182 2.75 -0.16 -8.32
N THR A 183 3.66 0.69 -8.77
CA THR A 183 4.86 0.30 -9.52
C THR A 183 6.15 0.62 -8.78
N PHE A 184 6.06 1.39 -7.68
CA PHE A 184 7.19 1.85 -6.88
C PHE A 184 8.21 2.69 -7.66
N THR A 185 7.80 3.18 -8.82
CA THR A 185 8.57 4.09 -9.67
C THR A 185 8.30 5.54 -9.29
N GLN A 186 9.23 6.43 -9.59
CA GLN A 186 9.07 7.85 -9.35
C GLN A 186 7.94 8.45 -10.22
N ILE A 187 7.21 9.44 -9.70
CA ILE A 187 6.18 10.17 -10.43
C ILE A 187 6.74 11.55 -10.78
N ASN A 188 7.27 11.71 -11.99
CA ASN A 188 7.89 12.95 -12.46
C ASN A 188 6.92 13.91 -13.17
N SER A 189 5.69 13.48 -13.42
CA SER A 189 4.66 14.27 -14.08
C SER A 189 3.79 15.03 -13.07
N ASP A 190 3.37 16.24 -13.42
CA ASP A 190 2.32 16.98 -12.71
C ASP A 190 0.95 16.29 -12.82
N GLU A 191 0.78 15.42 -13.82
CA GLU A 191 -0.38 14.56 -13.96
C GLU A 191 -0.16 13.23 -13.26
N TYR A 192 -0.99 12.92 -12.27
CA TYR A 192 -0.96 11.66 -11.54
C TYR A 192 -2.35 11.22 -11.07
N LEU A 193 -2.45 9.95 -10.67
CA LEU A 193 -3.67 9.36 -10.14
C LEU A 193 -3.64 9.35 -8.60
N VAL A 194 -4.81 9.47 -7.98
CA VAL A 194 -4.94 9.46 -6.50
C VAL A 194 -6.10 8.58 -6.01
N CYS A 195 -5.94 7.84 -4.91
CA CYS A 195 -7.09 7.28 -4.16
C CYS A 195 -7.71 8.41 -3.34
N LYS A 196 -8.96 8.79 -3.66
CA LYS A 196 -9.71 9.81 -2.90
C LYS A 196 -9.96 9.47 -1.42
N ALA A 197 -9.73 8.22 -1.01
CA ALA A 197 -9.92 7.79 0.38
C ALA A 197 -8.64 7.81 1.23
N CYS A 198 -7.47 7.56 0.64
CA CYS A 198 -6.22 7.44 1.39
C CYS A 198 -5.03 8.22 0.80
N ASN A 199 -5.26 8.98 -0.27
CA ASN A 199 -4.27 9.82 -0.96
C ASN A 199 -3.07 9.07 -1.54
N ALA A 200 -3.14 7.74 -1.68
CA ALA A 200 -2.10 6.99 -2.39
C ALA A 200 -2.03 7.45 -3.85
N THR A 201 -0.82 7.64 -4.35
CA THR A 201 -0.54 8.18 -5.68
C THR A 201 -0.10 7.09 -6.65
N ALA A 202 -0.43 7.25 -7.93
CA ALA A 202 0.10 6.39 -8.99
C ALA A 202 0.37 7.19 -10.27
N ARG A 203 1.21 6.62 -11.14
CA ARG A 203 1.51 7.18 -12.47
C ARG A 203 0.25 7.32 -13.33
N SER A 204 0.14 8.44 -14.04
CA SER A 204 -0.99 8.75 -14.92
C SER A 204 -1.15 7.76 -16.08
N GLU A 205 -0.05 7.16 -16.52
CA GLU A 205 0.08 6.21 -17.61
C GLU A 205 -0.71 4.92 -17.33
N LEU A 206 -0.95 4.63 -16.05
CA LEU A 206 -1.75 3.50 -15.62
C LEU A 206 -3.27 3.76 -15.76
N TYR A 207 -3.72 4.97 -16.11
CA TYR A 207 -5.16 5.31 -16.08
C TYR A 207 -6.01 4.38 -16.96
N ASN A 208 -5.50 4.01 -18.14
CA ASN A 208 -6.24 3.23 -19.13
C ASN A 208 -6.50 1.76 -18.70
N ILE A 209 -5.91 1.31 -17.60
CA ILE A 209 -6.11 -0.05 -17.05
C ILE A 209 -6.98 -0.05 -15.79
N ASP A 210 -7.70 1.04 -15.51
CA ASP A 210 -8.56 1.22 -14.34
C ASP A 210 -7.88 0.78 -13.02
N PRO A 211 -6.75 1.42 -12.66
CA PRO A 211 -5.93 0.94 -11.58
C PRO A 211 -6.64 1.16 -10.24
N MET A 212 -6.63 0.13 -9.39
CA MET A 212 -7.19 0.20 -8.04
C MET A 212 -6.10 0.50 -7.01
N CYS A 213 -6.45 1.25 -5.98
CA CYS A 213 -5.57 1.51 -4.86
C CYS A 213 -5.25 0.25 -4.06
N VAL A 214 -3.96 0.05 -3.78
CA VAL A 214 -3.45 -1.08 -2.99
C VAL A 214 -4.05 -1.17 -1.57
N PHE A 215 -4.48 -0.05 -0.98
CA PHE A 215 -5.02 -0.02 0.39
C PHE A 215 -6.55 -0.07 0.44
N CYS A 216 -7.20 0.62 -0.50
CA CYS A 216 -8.61 0.99 -0.42
C CYS A 216 -9.49 0.21 -1.42
N ASP A 217 -8.89 -0.49 -2.40
CA ASP A 217 -9.51 -1.12 -3.58
C ASP A 217 -10.45 -0.20 -4.37
N LEU A 218 -10.37 1.12 -4.17
CA LEU A 218 -11.07 2.09 -5.00
C LEU A 218 -10.22 2.39 -6.23
N TYR A 219 -10.88 2.56 -7.37
CA TYR A 219 -10.26 3.09 -8.58
C TYR A 219 -9.59 4.43 -8.30
N LEU A 220 -8.33 4.54 -8.76
CA LEU A 220 -7.57 5.77 -8.69
C LEU A 220 -8.11 6.77 -9.72
N GLN A 221 -8.12 8.04 -9.36
CA GLN A 221 -8.69 9.09 -10.20
C GLN A 221 -7.62 10.08 -10.61
N LYS A 222 -7.64 10.52 -11.88
CA LYS A 222 -6.77 11.57 -12.38
C LYS A 222 -7.09 12.89 -11.66
N ILE A 223 -6.08 13.52 -11.08
CA ILE A 223 -6.21 14.90 -10.60
C ILE A 223 -5.78 15.79 -11.75
N TYR A 224 -6.65 16.71 -12.17
CA TYR A 224 -6.24 17.88 -12.92
C TYR A 224 -5.98 18.99 -11.90
N ARG A 225 -4.74 19.46 -11.77
CA ARG A 225 -4.51 20.74 -11.09
C ARG A 225 -5.12 21.81 -11.99
N ASN A 226 -6.31 22.31 -11.62
CA ASN A 226 -6.80 23.56 -12.17
C ASN A 226 -5.78 24.62 -11.76
N THR A 227 -5.01 25.08 -12.75
CA THR A 227 -4.19 26.29 -12.63
C THR A 227 -5.11 27.50 -12.61
#